data_AF-A0AAJ7NBN9-F1
#
_entry.id   AF-A0AAJ7NBN9-F1
#
_cell.length_a   1.000
_cell.length_b   1.000
_cell.length_c   1.000
_cell.angle_alpha   90.00
_cell.angle_beta   90.00
_cell.angle_gamma   90.00
#
_symmetry.space_group_name_H-M   'P 1'
#
loop_
_entity.id
_entity.type
_entity.pdbx_description
1 polymer ?
#
loop_
_entity_poly.entity_id
_entity_poly.type
_entity_poly.pdbx_seq_one_letter_code
_entity_poly.pdbx_strand_id
1 'polypeptide(L)'
;MAIYRRFTFCMQSTNLLRIRNCSLNLYQSASKNTLKSIKESIFPLKPKRPLSPFLLFIKEARIKFLKQDPSLKQTEIVKKASKEWAELDPSEKESFQQIYDKNYELYAQQLKQYNNSITDEQKQLWEEKKQQFSKKLKDLNIKQKSDTFGKPKKPPSAFLSYLIEMKTEKDPTVPFTDWLKSVTKNWNQMSEAEKKPYTDKVTELMVQYRKDLNEWEMKMINLGHTDIVRQITLTKQKRVTSEQ
;
A
#
# COMPACT_ATOMS: atom_id res chain seq x y z
N MET A 1 -12.39 14.28 -5.62
CA MET A 1 -13.05 14.91 -4.45
C MET A 1 -13.87 13.96 -3.57
N ALA A 2 -14.55 12.93 -4.10
CA ALA A 2 -15.36 12.00 -3.28
C ALA A 2 -14.55 11.17 -2.26
N ILE A 3 -13.29 10.83 -2.59
CA ILE A 3 -12.39 10.09 -1.69
C ILE A 3 -12.00 10.93 -0.47
N TYR A 4 -11.78 12.25 -0.65
CA TYR A 4 -11.46 13.19 0.43
C TYR A 4 -12.64 13.46 1.39
N ARG A 5 -13.88 13.45 0.88
CA ARG A 5 -15.08 13.59 1.74
C ARG A 5 -15.35 12.35 2.61
N ARG A 6 -14.99 11.15 2.13
CA ARG A 6 -15.11 9.91 2.92
C ARG A 6 -13.99 9.78 3.97
N PHE A 7 -12.83 10.39 3.71
CA PHE A 7 -11.69 10.45 4.61
C PHE A 7 -11.93 11.39 5.80
N THR A 8 -12.54 12.56 5.55
CA THR A 8 -12.81 13.57 6.59
C THR A 8 -13.90 13.15 7.57
N PHE A 9 -14.94 12.43 7.12
CA PHE A 9 -16.00 11.94 8.01
C PHE A 9 -15.54 10.83 8.99
N CYS A 10 -14.50 10.07 8.64
CA CYS A 10 -14.04 8.97 9.49
C CYS A 10 -13.10 9.43 10.62
N MET A 11 -12.40 10.55 10.44
CA MET A 11 -11.47 11.11 11.44
C MET A 11 -12.18 11.85 12.59
N GLN A 12 -13.48 12.13 12.48
CA GLN A 12 -14.30 12.77 13.51
C GLN A 12 -15.09 11.75 14.39
N SER A 13 -14.97 10.46 14.11
CA SER A 13 -15.67 9.39 14.86
C SER A 13 -14.86 8.96 16.08
N THR A 14 -15.38 9.15 17.29
CA THR A 14 -14.77 8.66 18.56
C THR A 14 -14.66 7.13 18.64
N ASN A 15 -15.28 6.41 17.71
CA ASN A 15 -15.29 4.96 17.68
C ASN A 15 -14.04 4.40 16.98
N LEU A 16 -13.08 3.92 17.78
CA LEU A 16 -11.78 3.38 17.35
C LEU A 16 -11.88 2.23 16.32
N LEU A 17 -12.96 1.43 16.40
CA LEU A 17 -13.22 0.34 15.44
C LEU A 17 -13.59 0.88 14.06
N ARG A 18 -14.28 2.02 13.99
CA ARG A 18 -14.68 2.67 12.74
C ARG A 18 -13.48 3.33 12.05
N ILE A 19 -12.61 3.98 12.82
CA ILE A 19 -11.35 4.55 12.33
C ILE A 19 -10.43 3.44 11.79
N ARG A 20 -10.28 2.32 12.54
CA ARG A 20 -9.49 1.15 12.09
C ARG A 20 -10.06 0.54 10.81
N ASN A 21 -11.38 0.36 10.71
CA ASN A 21 -11.98 -0.18 9.49
C ASN A 21 -11.84 0.76 8.29
N CYS A 22 -11.89 2.08 8.48
CA CYS A 22 -11.61 3.04 7.41
C CYS A 22 -10.15 2.97 6.95
N SER A 23 -9.20 3.05 7.88
CA SER A 23 -7.77 3.05 7.53
C SER A 23 -7.34 1.74 6.87
N LEU A 24 -7.91 0.61 7.30
CA LEU A 24 -7.64 -0.71 6.73
C LEU A 24 -8.25 -0.85 5.32
N ASN A 25 -9.46 -0.33 5.08
CA ASN A 25 -10.05 -0.24 3.72
C ASN A 25 -9.28 0.71 2.80
N LEU A 26 -8.84 1.86 3.32
CA LEU A 26 -7.98 2.81 2.60
C LEU A 26 -6.65 2.17 2.21
N TYR A 27 -6.00 1.46 3.12
CA TYR A 27 -4.76 0.73 2.86
C TYR A 27 -4.93 -0.40 1.85
N GLN A 28 -5.97 -1.23 1.99
CA GLN A 28 -6.28 -2.29 1.03
C GLN A 28 -6.59 -1.72 -0.37
N SER A 29 -7.29 -0.59 -0.45
CA SER A 29 -7.58 0.08 -1.72
C SER A 29 -6.33 0.71 -2.35
N ALA A 30 -5.46 1.33 -1.55
CA ALA A 30 -4.19 1.89 -2.00
C ALA A 30 -3.25 0.79 -2.52
N SER A 31 -3.16 -0.34 -1.81
CA SER A 31 -2.36 -1.51 -2.21
C SER A 31 -2.81 -2.08 -3.56
N LYS A 32 -4.14 -2.24 -3.76
CA LYS A 32 -4.71 -2.70 -5.04
C LYS A 32 -4.43 -1.72 -6.18
N ASN A 33 -4.50 -0.41 -5.92
CA ASN A 33 -4.20 0.62 -6.92
C ASN A 33 -2.72 0.64 -7.30
N THR A 34 -1.80 0.48 -6.35
CA THR A 34 -0.36 0.38 -6.64
C THR A 34 -0.05 -0.84 -7.50
N LEU A 35 -0.60 -2.00 -7.18
CA LEU A 35 -0.40 -3.22 -7.97
C LEU A 35 -0.97 -3.09 -9.39
N LYS A 36 -2.11 -2.41 -9.53
CA LYS A 36 -2.69 -2.07 -10.84
C LYS A 36 -1.78 -1.15 -11.65
N SER A 37 -1.25 -0.09 -11.04
CA SER A 37 -0.32 0.84 -11.69
C SER A 37 0.98 0.15 -12.13
N ILE A 38 1.52 -0.75 -11.32
CA ILE A 38 2.67 -1.58 -11.69
C ILE A 38 2.34 -2.42 -12.92
N LYS A 39 1.16 -3.06 -12.95
CA LYS A 39 0.73 -3.85 -14.11
C LYS A 39 0.63 -3.02 -15.39
N GLU A 40 0.04 -1.83 -15.29
CA GLU A 40 -0.12 -0.88 -16.40
C GLU A 40 1.22 -0.31 -16.89
N SER A 41 2.28 -0.31 -16.06
CA SER A 41 3.62 0.09 -16.47
C SER A 41 4.39 -0.99 -17.25
N ILE A 42 3.97 -2.26 -17.13
CA ILE A 42 4.69 -3.42 -17.71
C ILE A 42 4.02 -3.90 -18.99
N PHE A 43 2.68 -3.91 -19.02
CA PHE A 43 1.93 -4.39 -20.17
C PHE A 43 1.33 -3.21 -20.96
N PRO A 44 1.18 -3.36 -22.29
CA PRO A 44 0.39 -2.41 -23.06
C PRO A 44 -1.05 -2.32 -22.51
N LEU A 45 -1.74 -1.24 -22.85
CA LEU A 45 -3.11 -1.06 -22.39
C LEU A 45 -4.01 -2.13 -23.00
N LYS A 46 -4.59 -2.98 -22.13
CA LYS A 46 -5.53 -4.01 -22.56
C LYS A 46 -6.74 -3.35 -23.23
N PRO A 47 -7.14 -3.79 -24.44
CA PRO A 47 -8.36 -3.31 -25.09
C PRO A 47 -9.57 -3.42 -24.15
N LYS A 48 -10.42 -2.39 -24.13
CA LYS A 48 -11.64 -2.40 -23.32
C LYS A 48 -12.75 -3.07 -24.08
N ARG A 49 -13.60 -3.82 -23.37
CA ARG A 49 -14.82 -4.39 -23.96
C ARG A 49 -15.70 -3.27 -24.52
N PRO A 50 -16.35 -3.49 -25.68
CA PRO A 50 -17.27 -2.51 -26.24
C PRO A 50 -18.49 -2.34 -25.31
N LEU A 51 -19.15 -1.18 -25.45
CA LEU A 51 -20.37 -0.88 -24.69
C LEU A 51 -21.51 -1.76 -25.21
N SER A 52 -22.29 -2.34 -24.31
CA SER A 52 -23.49 -3.11 -24.69
C SER A 52 -24.51 -2.22 -25.41
N PRO A 53 -25.47 -2.80 -26.16
CA PRO A 53 -26.48 -2.04 -26.91
C PRO A 53 -27.19 -0.98 -26.07
N PHE A 54 -27.62 -1.36 -24.86
CA PHE A 54 -28.23 -0.43 -23.91
C PHE A 54 -27.29 0.70 -23.44
N LEU A 55 -26.00 0.40 -23.24
CA LEU A 55 -25.02 1.43 -22.85
C LEU A 55 -24.67 2.36 -24.01
N LEU A 56 -24.72 1.87 -25.25
CA LEU A 56 -24.62 2.69 -26.46
C LEU A 56 -25.82 3.65 -26.55
N PHE A 57 -27.03 3.13 -26.33
CA PHE A 57 -28.24 3.96 -26.25
C PHE A 57 -28.15 5.01 -25.15
N ILE A 58 -27.74 4.65 -23.92
CA ILE A 58 -27.53 5.62 -22.83
C ILE A 58 -26.53 6.70 -23.23
N LYS A 59 -25.47 6.36 -23.97
CA LYS A 59 -24.46 7.34 -24.42
C LYS A 59 -25.09 8.37 -25.35
N GLU A 60 -25.96 7.96 -26.26
CA GLU A 60 -26.69 8.85 -27.17
C GLU A 60 -27.78 9.65 -26.45
N ALA A 61 -28.61 8.97 -25.66
CA ALA A 61 -29.66 9.58 -24.85
C ALA A 61 -29.08 10.63 -23.89
N ARG A 62 -27.92 10.37 -23.29
CA ARG A 62 -27.21 11.36 -22.46
C ARG A 62 -26.92 12.65 -23.20
N ILE A 63 -26.47 12.58 -24.45
CA ILE A 63 -26.19 13.77 -25.26
C ILE A 63 -27.50 14.54 -25.54
N LYS A 64 -28.60 13.83 -25.83
CA LYS A 64 -29.92 14.42 -26.03
C LYS A 64 -30.43 15.13 -24.76
N PHE A 65 -30.38 14.46 -23.61
CA PHE A 65 -30.85 15.01 -22.35
C PHE A 65 -30.01 16.17 -21.84
N LEU A 66 -28.68 16.13 -21.98
CA LEU A 66 -27.80 17.24 -21.57
C LEU A 66 -27.98 18.49 -22.45
N LYS A 67 -28.38 18.33 -23.72
CA LYS A 67 -28.73 19.47 -24.58
C LYS A 67 -30.03 20.15 -24.13
N GLN A 68 -30.98 19.37 -23.63
CA GLN A 68 -32.26 19.90 -23.12
C GLN A 68 -32.11 20.53 -21.74
N ASP A 69 -31.37 19.88 -20.85
CA ASP A 69 -31.10 20.37 -19.50
C ASP A 69 -29.66 20.04 -19.07
N PRO A 70 -28.75 21.03 -19.15
CA PRO A 70 -27.36 20.87 -18.76
C PRO A 70 -27.13 20.58 -17.26
N SER A 71 -28.14 20.81 -16.39
CA SER A 71 -28.03 20.63 -14.94
C SER A 71 -28.34 19.19 -14.48
N LEU A 72 -28.87 18.35 -15.38
CA LEU A 72 -29.31 16.99 -15.03
C LEU A 72 -28.17 16.12 -14.49
N LYS A 73 -28.47 15.43 -13.38
CA LYS A 73 -27.57 14.41 -12.81
C LYS A 73 -27.59 13.15 -13.68
N GLN A 74 -26.42 12.52 -13.84
CA GLN A 74 -26.28 11.26 -14.58
C GLN A 74 -27.26 10.17 -14.14
N THR A 75 -27.59 10.12 -12.85
CA THR A 75 -28.54 9.16 -12.28
C THR A 75 -29.96 9.33 -12.82
N GLU A 76 -30.38 10.56 -13.09
CA GLU A 76 -31.71 10.87 -13.64
C GLU A 76 -31.76 10.59 -15.14
N ILE A 77 -30.69 10.93 -15.85
CA ILE A 77 -30.50 10.62 -17.27
C ILE A 77 -30.62 9.10 -17.50
N VAL A 78 -29.91 8.29 -16.71
CA VAL A 78 -29.96 6.82 -16.85
C VAL A 78 -31.36 6.28 -16.54
N LYS A 79 -32.07 6.85 -15.56
CA LYS A 79 -33.46 6.46 -15.25
C LYS A 79 -34.41 6.76 -16.41
N LYS A 80 -34.32 7.95 -17.01
CA LYS A 80 -35.13 8.33 -18.19
C LYS A 80 -34.80 7.46 -19.40
N ALA A 81 -33.51 7.32 -19.72
CA ALA A 81 -33.05 6.45 -20.81
C ALA A 81 -33.46 4.98 -20.61
N SER A 82 -33.50 4.48 -19.38
CA SER A 82 -33.97 3.10 -19.12
C SER A 82 -35.45 2.90 -19.43
N LYS A 83 -36.29 3.93 -19.24
CA LYS A 83 -37.71 3.88 -19.60
C LYS A 83 -37.88 3.96 -21.12
N GLU A 84 -37.20 4.92 -21.75
CA GLU A 84 -37.22 5.05 -23.21
C GLU A 84 -36.71 3.78 -23.91
N TRP A 85 -35.66 3.14 -23.39
CA TRP A 85 -35.18 1.87 -23.93
C TRP A 85 -36.21 0.73 -23.81
N ALA A 86 -37.04 0.71 -22.76
CA ALA A 86 -38.08 -0.31 -22.62
C ALA A 86 -39.15 -0.13 -23.70
N GLU A 87 -39.55 1.12 -23.97
CA GLU A 87 -40.56 1.51 -24.95
C GLU A 87 -40.05 1.54 -26.41
N LEU A 88 -38.71 1.54 -26.60
CA LEU A 88 -38.07 1.62 -27.91
C LEU A 88 -38.47 0.45 -28.83
N ASP A 89 -38.62 0.75 -30.11
CA ASP A 89 -38.98 -0.24 -31.13
C ASP A 89 -37.92 -1.33 -31.27
N PRO A 90 -38.31 -2.60 -31.52
CA PRO A 90 -37.37 -3.69 -31.75
C PRO A 90 -36.35 -3.41 -32.88
N SER A 91 -36.74 -2.69 -33.93
CA SER A 91 -35.85 -2.38 -35.06
C SER A 91 -34.72 -1.43 -34.65
N GLU A 92 -35.01 -0.42 -33.84
CA GLU A 92 -33.99 0.49 -33.31
C GLU A 92 -33.06 -0.22 -32.32
N LYS A 93 -33.62 -1.10 -31.48
CA LYS A 93 -32.81 -1.98 -30.59
C LYS A 93 -31.87 -2.87 -31.39
N GLU A 94 -32.33 -3.41 -32.52
CA GLU A 94 -31.51 -4.23 -33.41
C GLU A 94 -30.37 -3.43 -34.06
N SER A 95 -30.59 -2.16 -34.41
CA SER A 95 -29.52 -1.28 -34.89
C SER A 95 -28.38 -1.15 -33.86
N PHE A 96 -28.71 -0.94 -32.58
CA PHE A 96 -27.71 -0.92 -31.51
C PHE A 96 -27.01 -2.26 -31.30
N GLN A 97 -27.72 -3.38 -31.52
CA GLN A 97 -27.16 -4.72 -31.47
C GLN A 97 -26.12 -4.91 -32.58
N GLN A 98 -26.43 -4.53 -33.82
CA GLN A 98 -25.48 -4.61 -34.94
C GLN A 98 -24.23 -3.74 -34.71
N ILE A 99 -24.39 -2.54 -34.12
CA ILE A 99 -23.26 -1.70 -33.73
C ILE A 99 -22.40 -2.39 -32.67
N TYR A 100 -23.02 -3.01 -31.66
CA TYR A 100 -22.32 -3.78 -30.65
C TYR A 100 -21.54 -4.95 -31.26
N ASP A 101 -22.16 -5.73 -32.15
CA ASP A 101 -21.54 -6.90 -32.76
C ASP A 101 -20.32 -6.51 -33.59
N LYS A 102 -20.42 -5.47 -34.44
CA LYS A 102 -19.28 -4.91 -35.18
C LYS A 102 -18.14 -4.45 -34.26
N ASN A 103 -18.48 -3.73 -33.18
CA ASN A 103 -17.47 -3.29 -32.21
C ASN A 103 -16.84 -4.45 -31.45
N TYR A 104 -17.60 -5.53 -31.23
CA TYR A 104 -17.13 -6.74 -30.58
C TYR A 104 -16.15 -7.52 -31.45
N GLU A 105 -16.41 -7.61 -32.76
CA GLU A 105 -15.47 -8.19 -33.73
C GLU A 105 -14.14 -7.43 -33.74
N LEU A 106 -14.19 -6.09 -33.81
CA LEU A 106 -12.99 -5.24 -33.71
C LEU A 106 -12.25 -5.45 -32.38
N TYR A 107 -12.98 -5.49 -31.27
CA TYR A 107 -12.40 -5.78 -29.96
C TYR A 107 -11.75 -7.17 -29.90
N ALA A 108 -12.36 -8.19 -30.52
CA ALA A 108 -11.80 -9.54 -30.56
C ALA A 108 -10.48 -9.57 -31.36
N GLN A 109 -10.40 -8.84 -32.47
CA GLN A 109 -9.16 -8.69 -33.23
C GLN A 109 -8.07 -7.96 -32.42
N GLN A 110 -8.41 -6.84 -31.79
CA GLN A 110 -7.51 -6.09 -30.90
C GLN A 110 -7.03 -6.95 -29.72
N LEU A 111 -7.91 -7.78 -29.15
CA LEU A 111 -7.56 -8.67 -28.05
C LEU A 111 -6.59 -9.77 -28.49
N LYS A 112 -6.75 -10.32 -29.70
CA LYS A 112 -5.78 -11.26 -30.28
C LYS A 112 -4.42 -10.60 -30.46
N GLN A 113 -4.37 -9.40 -31.05
CA GLN A 113 -3.14 -8.62 -31.20
C GLN A 113 -2.48 -8.30 -29.85
N TYR A 114 -3.27 -7.90 -28.86
CA TYR A 114 -2.81 -7.66 -27.49
C TYR A 114 -2.21 -8.91 -26.85
N ASN A 115 -2.87 -10.06 -26.94
CA ASN A 115 -2.33 -11.29 -26.36
C ASN A 115 -1.01 -11.71 -27.03
N ASN A 116 -0.88 -11.47 -28.34
CA ASN A 116 0.34 -11.76 -29.09
C ASN A 116 1.47 -10.77 -28.80
N SER A 117 1.17 -9.52 -28.43
CA SER A 117 2.19 -8.51 -28.10
C SER A 117 2.77 -8.66 -26.69
N ILE A 118 2.16 -9.49 -25.83
CA ILE A 118 2.70 -9.78 -24.50
C ILE A 118 3.89 -10.73 -24.63
N THR A 119 5.08 -10.21 -24.41
CA THR A 119 6.33 -10.99 -24.35
C THR A 119 6.41 -11.77 -23.03
N ASP A 120 7.07 -12.93 -23.05
CA ASP A 120 7.31 -13.71 -21.83
C ASP A 120 8.18 -12.96 -20.81
N GLU A 121 9.10 -12.12 -21.26
CA GLU A 121 9.88 -11.21 -20.42
C GLU A 121 9.00 -10.25 -19.60
N GLN A 122 7.95 -9.69 -20.22
CA GLN A 122 6.98 -8.83 -19.52
C GLN A 122 6.19 -9.62 -18.47
N LYS A 123 5.84 -10.88 -18.77
CA LYS A 123 5.16 -11.77 -17.80
C LYS A 123 6.06 -12.08 -16.60
N GLN A 124 7.34 -12.36 -16.85
CA GLN A 124 8.33 -12.61 -15.80
C GLN A 124 8.52 -11.36 -14.93
N LEU A 125 8.74 -10.19 -15.55
CA LEU A 125 8.87 -8.92 -14.85
C LEU A 125 7.65 -8.61 -13.98
N TRP A 126 6.44 -8.91 -14.48
CA TRP A 126 5.21 -8.76 -13.71
C TRP A 126 5.19 -9.66 -12.47
N GLU A 127 5.51 -10.95 -12.61
CA GLU A 127 5.52 -11.86 -11.46
C GLU A 127 6.60 -11.48 -10.44
N GLU A 128 7.78 -11.04 -10.88
CA GLU A 128 8.82 -10.50 -10.00
C GLU A 128 8.34 -9.27 -9.23
N LYS A 129 7.79 -8.27 -9.92
CA LYS A 129 7.28 -7.05 -9.30
C LYS A 129 6.13 -7.34 -8.33
N LYS A 130 5.25 -8.27 -8.68
CA LYS A 130 4.15 -8.73 -7.83
C LYS A 130 4.67 -9.47 -6.58
N GLN A 131 5.69 -10.30 -6.72
CA GLN A 131 6.35 -10.95 -5.58
C GLN A 131 7.06 -9.93 -4.67
N GLN A 132 7.83 -9.00 -5.23
CA GLN A 132 8.49 -7.92 -4.49
C GLN A 132 7.46 -7.08 -3.73
N PHE A 133 6.35 -6.72 -4.37
CA PHE A 133 5.27 -5.97 -3.74
C PHE A 133 4.62 -6.76 -2.59
N SER A 134 4.34 -8.06 -2.80
CA SER A 134 3.80 -8.94 -1.76
C SER A 134 4.74 -9.07 -0.56
N LYS A 135 6.05 -9.24 -0.79
CA LYS A 135 7.07 -9.26 0.26
C LYS A 135 7.08 -7.94 1.05
N LYS A 136 7.14 -6.81 0.35
CA LYS A 136 7.10 -5.47 0.97
C LYS A 136 5.83 -5.27 1.82
N LEU A 137 4.68 -5.75 1.35
CA LEU A 137 3.43 -5.68 2.11
C LEU A 137 3.48 -6.52 3.39
N LYS A 138 4.02 -7.74 3.32
CA LYS A 138 4.21 -8.61 4.49
C LYS A 138 5.15 -7.96 5.50
N ASP A 139 6.27 -7.40 5.05
CA ASP A 139 7.25 -6.74 5.92
C ASP A 139 6.64 -5.52 6.62
N LEU A 140 5.84 -4.72 5.91
CA LEU A 140 5.12 -3.58 6.48
C LEU A 140 4.10 -4.02 7.53
N ASN A 141 3.34 -5.09 7.26
CA ASN A 141 2.37 -5.63 8.22
C ASN A 141 3.07 -6.18 9.47
N ILE A 142 4.18 -6.92 9.32
CA ILE A 142 4.98 -7.43 10.43
C ILE A 142 5.54 -6.27 11.27
N LYS A 143 6.04 -5.22 10.62
CA LYS A 143 6.52 -4.01 11.29
C LYS A 143 5.40 -3.33 12.08
N GLN A 144 4.25 -3.08 11.44
CA GLN A 144 3.10 -2.46 12.09
C GLN A 144 2.60 -3.29 13.28
N LYS A 145 2.56 -4.61 13.13
CA LYS A 145 2.17 -5.53 14.20
C LYS A 145 3.17 -5.46 15.36
N SER A 146 4.48 -5.51 15.05
CA SER A 146 5.54 -5.37 16.05
C SER A 146 5.46 -4.04 16.80
N ASP A 147 5.20 -2.93 16.10
CA ASP A 147 5.04 -1.61 16.70
C ASP A 147 3.77 -1.56 17.59
N THR A 148 2.68 -2.18 17.15
CA THR A 148 1.41 -2.27 17.92
C THR A 148 1.60 -3.03 19.23
N PHE A 149 2.41 -4.09 19.23
CA PHE A 149 2.75 -4.86 20.43
C PHE A 149 3.93 -4.29 21.22
N GLY A 150 4.44 -3.11 20.85
CA GLY A 150 5.50 -2.43 21.60
C GLY A 150 6.82 -3.19 21.61
N LYS A 151 7.23 -3.77 20.48
CA LYS A 151 8.51 -4.49 20.37
C LYS A 151 9.66 -3.60 20.88
N PRO A 152 10.49 -4.09 21.84
CA PRO A 152 11.65 -3.33 22.32
C PRO A 152 12.51 -2.86 21.15
N LYS A 153 12.98 -1.60 21.21
CA LYS A 153 13.84 -1.02 20.18
C LYS A 153 15.30 -1.26 20.52
N LYS A 154 16.09 -1.61 19.51
CA LYS A 154 17.54 -1.77 19.67
C LYS A 154 18.15 -0.42 20.09
N PRO A 155 19.03 -0.39 21.11
CA PRO A 155 19.68 0.85 21.51
C PRO A 155 20.57 1.40 20.39
N PRO A 156 20.73 2.74 20.32
CA PRO A 156 21.59 3.37 19.32
C PRO A 156 23.05 2.92 19.45
N SER A 157 23.77 2.87 18.33
CA SER A 157 25.22 2.62 18.33
C SER A 157 25.97 3.70 19.13
N ALA A 158 27.24 3.46 19.52
CA ALA A 158 28.04 4.43 20.27
C ALA A 158 28.12 5.78 19.56
N PHE A 159 28.40 5.76 18.25
CA PHE A 159 28.38 6.95 17.40
C PHE A 159 26.99 7.60 17.32
N LEU A 160 25.92 6.81 17.23
CA LEU A 160 24.56 7.38 17.16
C LEU A 160 24.13 7.99 18.49
N SER A 161 24.58 7.42 19.62
CA SER A 161 24.35 7.98 20.95
C SER A 161 25.05 9.32 21.09
N TYR A 162 26.32 9.39 20.66
CA TYR A 162 27.06 10.64 20.55
C TYR A 162 26.38 11.65 19.61
N LEU A 163 25.93 11.21 18.42
CA LEU A 163 25.19 12.07 17.50
C LEU A 163 23.90 12.63 18.10
N ILE A 164 23.16 11.83 18.87
CA ILE A 164 21.93 12.28 19.55
C ILE A 164 22.28 13.36 20.57
N GLU A 165 23.36 13.19 21.32
CA GLU A 165 23.86 14.17 22.29
C GLU A 165 24.29 15.47 21.60
N MET A 166 25.17 15.38 20.60
CA MET A 166 25.61 16.53 19.82
C MET A 166 24.47 17.22 19.05
N LYS A 167 23.40 16.49 18.70
CA LYS A 167 22.23 17.08 18.04
C LYS A 167 21.49 18.04 18.97
N THR A 168 21.52 17.80 20.29
CA THR A 168 20.92 18.73 21.26
C THR A 168 21.64 20.06 21.33
N GLU A 169 22.94 20.07 21.03
CA GLU A 169 23.83 21.24 20.99
C GLU A 169 23.88 21.93 19.62
N LYS A 170 23.16 21.39 18.63
CA LYS A 170 23.20 21.89 17.25
C LYS A 170 22.43 23.20 17.09
N ASP A 171 23.08 24.18 16.46
CA ASP A 171 22.40 25.39 15.98
C ASP A 171 21.31 25.09 14.93
N PRO A 172 20.10 25.66 15.07
CA PRO A 172 19.02 25.48 14.10
C PRO A 172 19.34 26.03 12.70
N THR A 173 20.26 26.98 12.60
CA THR A 173 20.62 27.70 11.37
C THR A 173 21.49 26.89 10.41
N VAL A 174 22.28 25.95 10.92
CA VAL A 174 23.21 25.15 10.10
C VAL A 174 22.45 23.99 9.43
N PRO A 175 22.64 23.72 8.13
CA PRO A 175 22.03 22.56 7.48
C PRO A 175 22.51 21.24 8.11
N PHE A 176 21.58 20.28 8.29
CA PHE A 176 21.86 19.00 8.95
C PHE A 176 23.00 18.22 8.29
N THR A 177 23.12 18.30 6.97
CA THR A 177 24.14 17.58 6.20
C THR A 177 25.55 18.04 6.54
N ASP A 178 25.77 19.34 6.70
CA ASP A 178 27.11 19.89 6.94
C ASP A 178 27.50 19.79 8.40
N TRP A 179 26.52 19.94 9.30
CA TRP A 179 26.70 19.59 10.71
C TRP A 179 27.02 18.09 10.91
N LEU A 180 26.33 17.19 10.20
CA LEU A 180 26.62 15.75 10.33
C LEU A 180 28.03 15.43 9.87
N LYS A 181 28.52 16.07 8.81
CA LYS A 181 29.92 15.92 8.35
C LYS A 181 30.91 16.39 9.42
N SER A 182 30.67 17.54 10.05
CA SER A 182 31.57 18.07 11.08
C SER A 182 31.60 17.16 12.32
N VAL A 183 30.44 16.70 12.80
CA VAL A 183 30.36 15.78 13.95
C VAL A 183 30.97 14.42 13.65
N THR A 184 30.81 13.91 12.42
CA THR A 184 31.47 12.66 12.00
C THR A 184 33.00 12.82 12.00
N LYS A 185 33.51 13.96 11.53
CA LYS A 185 34.93 14.27 11.57
C LYS A 185 35.44 14.35 13.02
N ASN A 186 34.70 15.02 13.90
CA ASN A 186 35.03 15.11 15.33
C ASN A 186 35.09 13.72 15.98
N TRP A 187 34.06 12.90 15.78
CA TRP A 187 34.04 11.52 16.27
C TRP A 187 35.25 10.70 15.80
N ASN A 188 35.67 10.84 14.55
CA ASN A 188 36.84 10.12 14.06
C ASN A 188 38.15 10.60 14.70
N GLN A 189 38.23 11.88 15.08
CA GLN A 189 39.39 12.48 15.75
C GLN A 189 39.41 12.22 17.27
N MET A 190 38.26 11.90 17.89
CA MET A 190 38.20 11.55 19.31
C MET A 190 39.04 10.32 19.63
N SER A 191 39.73 10.38 20.76
CA SER A 191 40.53 9.29 21.32
C SER A 191 39.63 8.12 21.76
N GLU A 192 40.23 6.93 21.88
CA GLU A 192 39.51 5.74 22.35
C GLU A 192 38.99 5.93 23.78
N ALA A 193 39.70 6.71 24.60
CA ALA A 193 39.29 7.07 25.95
C ALA A 193 38.00 7.89 25.98
N GLU A 194 37.81 8.83 25.06
CA GLU A 194 36.60 9.66 24.96
C GLU A 194 35.42 8.89 24.34
N LYS A 195 35.70 7.88 23.52
CA LYS A 195 34.70 6.97 22.95
C LYS A 195 34.23 5.91 23.94
N LYS A 196 35.09 5.50 24.87
CA LYS A 196 34.84 4.47 25.88
C LYS A 196 33.54 4.65 26.68
N PRO A 197 33.18 5.82 27.22
CA PRO A 197 31.91 5.98 27.94
C PRO A 197 30.69 5.71 27.05
N TYR A 198 30.76 6.04 25.76
CA TYR A 198 29.68 5.76 24.81
C TYR A 198 29.59 4.27 24.48
N THR A 199 30.72 3.59 24.33
CA THR A 199 30.72 2.14 24.11
C THR A 199 30.17 1.40 25.33
N ASP A 200 30.61 1.77 26.53
CA ASP A 200 30.20 1.13 27.78
C ASP A 200 28.69 1.31 27.99
N LYS A 201 28.18 2.55 27.84
CA LYS A 201 26.73 2.85 27.86
C LYS A 201 25.94 2.02 26.86
N VAL A 202 26.44 1.83 25.64
CA VAL A 202 25.76 0.99 24.64
C VAL A 202 25.81 -0.48 25.01
N THR A 203 26.89 -0.99 25.61
CA THR A 203 26.95 -2.37 26.08
C THR A 203 25.94 -2.67 27.18
N GLU A 204 25.79 -1.77 28.16
CA GLU A 204 24.81 -1.88 29.23
C GLU A 204 23.38 -1.87 28.70
N LEU A 205 23.06 -0.89 27.84
CA LEU A 205 21.75 -0.80 27.20
C LEU A 205 21.45 -2.03 26.33
N MET A 206 22.46 -2.61 25.69
CA MET A 206 22.31 -3.85 24.91
C MET A 206 22.00 -5.06 25.80
N VAL A 207 22.56 -5.14 27.00
CA VAL A 207 22.24 -6.20 27.97
C VAL A 207 20.79 -6.07 28.43
N GLN A 208 20.35 -4.87 28.78
CA GLN A 208 18.94 -4.60 29.15
C GLN A 208 17.99 -4.95 27.99
N TYR A 209 18.27 -4.42 26.80
CA TYR A 209 17.48 -4.70 25.59
C TYR A 209 17.34 -6.20 25.29
N ARG A 210 18.39 -6.99 25.51
CA ARG A 210 18.32 -8.45 25.31
C ARG A 210 17.36 -9.13 26.29
N LYS A 211 17.30 -8.67 27.55
CA LYS A 211 16.35 -9.18 28.55
C LYS A 211 14.92 -8.83 28.15
N ASP A 212 14.67 -7.54 27.91
CA ASP A 212 13.35 -7.04 27.52
C ASP A 212 12.84 -7.71 26.23
N LEU A 213 13.72 -7.91 25.26
CA LEU A 213 13.37 -8.57 24.00
C LEU A 213 12.97 -10.04 24.23
N ASN A 214 13.68 -10.78 25.08
CA ASN A 214 13.33 -12.17 25.37
C ASN A 214 11.99 -12.27 26.10
N GLU A 215 11.75 -11.40 27.10
CA GLU A 215 10.47 -11.34 27.82
C GLU A 215 9.32 -11.00 26.87
N TRP A 216 9.52 -10.01 26.00
CA TRP A 216 8.55 -9.66 24.97
C TRP A 216 8.29 -10.82 24.00
N GLU A 217 9.32 -11.52 23.53
CA GLU A 217 9.17 -12.67 22.64
C GLU A 217 8.36 -13.80 23.29
N MET A 218 8.62 -14.13 24.55
CA MET A 218 7.84 -15.12 25.30
C MET A 218 6.38 -14.69 25.44
N LYS A 219 6.13 -13.42 25.75
CA LYS A 219 4.78 -12.85 25.80
C LYS A 219 4.07 -12.98 24.45
N MET A 220 4.76 -12.72 23.34
CA MET A 220 4.18 -12.83 21.99
C MET A 220 3.87 -14.29 21.61
N ILE A 221 4.72 -15.23 22.01
CA ILE A 221 4.47 -16.66 21.78
C ILE A 221 3.23 -17.11 22.57
N ASN A 222 3.09 -16.69 23.83
CA ASN A 222 1.91 -17.01 24.65
C ASN A 222 0.62 -16.40 24.09
N LEU A 223 0.70 -15.25 23.42
CA LEU A 223 -0.42 -14.62 22.71
C LEU A 223 -0.67 -15.19 21.30
N GLY A 224 0.11 -16.18 20.86
CA GLY A 224 -0.01 -16.80 19.53
C GLY A 224 0.53 -15.96 18.37
N HIS A 225 1.28 -14.89 18.64
CA HIS A 225 1.89 -14.00 17.64
C HIS A 225 3.32 -14.44 17.29
N THR A 226 3.47 -15.65 16.77
CA THR A 226 4.77 -16.24 16.42
C THR A 226 5.40 -15.61 15.18
N ASP A 227 4.62 -14.93 14.34
CA ASP A 227 5.03 -14.26 13.09
C ASP A 227 5.96 -13.06 13.31
N ILE A 228 5.94 -12.43 14.49
CA ILE A 228 6.75 -11.25 14.84
C ILE A 228 7.99 -11.57 15.70
N VAL A 229 8.12 -12.85 16.07
CA VAL A 229 9.18 -13.37 16.95
C VAL A 229 10.33 -13.94 16.13
N ARG A 230 11.56 -13.83 16.63
CA ARG A 230 12.74 -14.40 15.93
C ARG A 230 12.66 -15.92 15.85
N GLN A 231 13.06 -16.47 14.71
CA GLN A 231 13.09 -17.92 14.46
C GLN A 231 13.94 -18.70 15.48
N ILE A 232 15.01 -18.09 15.98
CA ILE A 232 15.89 -18.69 16.99
C ILE A 232 15.11 -18.96 18.29
N THR A 233 14.33 -17.98 18.75
CA THR A 233 13.53 -18.08 19.97
C THR A 233 12.41 -19.11 19.83
N LEU A 234 11.74 -19.13 18.67
CA LEU A 234 10.73 -20.14 18.34
C LEU A 234 11.30 -21.56 18.38
N THR A 235 12.48 -21.76 17.77
CA THR A 235 13.16 -23.07 17.75
C THR A 235 13.55 -23.51 19.16
N LYS A 236 14.06 -22.58 19.98
CA LYS A 236 14.43 -22.87 21.38
C LYS A 236 13.21 -23.29 22.20
N GLN A 237 12.10 -22.56 22.07
CA GLN A 237 10.88 -22.89 22.82
C GLN A 237 10.28 -24.25 22.40
N LYS A 238 10.30 -24.57 21.09
CA LYS A 238 9.87 -25.89 20.60
C LYS A 238 10.65 -27.06 21.20
N ARG A 239 11.98 -26.91 21.38
CA ARG A 239 12.83 -27.93 22.03
C ARG A 239 12.45 -28.12 23.49
N VAL A 240 12.24 -27.03 24.23
CA VAL A 240 11.83 -27.08 25.63
C VAL A 240 10.47 -27.77 25.79
N THR A 241 9.51 -27.52 24.90
CA THR A 241 8.19 -28.17 24.95
C THR A 241 8.19 -29.63 24.50
N SER A 242 9.22 -30.10 23.79
CA SER A 242 9.31 -31.51 23.37
C SER A 242 10.01 -32.40 24.41
N GLU A 243 10.66 -31.81 25.41
CA GLU A 243 11.35 -32.50 26.50
C GLU A 243 10.50 -32.61 27.78
N GLN A 244 9.29 -32.02 27.78
CA GLN A 244 8.29 -32.08 28.86
C GLN A 244 7.11 -32.96 28.45
#